data_AF-A0A966PZI1-F1
#
_entry.id   AF-A0A966PZI1-F1
#
_cell.length_a   1.000
_cell.length_b   1.000
_cell.length_c   1.000
_cell.angle_alpha   90.00
_cell.angle_beta   90.00
_cell.angle_gamma   90.00
#
_symmetry.space_group_name_H-M   'P 1'
#
loop_
_entity.id
_entity.type
_entity.pdbx_description
1 polymer ?
#
loop_
_entity_poly.entity_id
_entity_poly.type
_entity_poly.pdbx_seq_one_letter_code
_entity_poly.pdbx_strand_id
1 'polypeptide(L)'
;MTITKTPTKRTPYLTNKELLKEIARSKNTFCEFLTPEDCVYDLILPSITKINQKTVAEAKRARADRLAKQAWEASNVDGKKTKFDQHTVDWQAIPKTEVVFRITTWDHIPLAPGRKKSLKITADHHVKVNFPPFQHYRYNEAGELICCGKSHWEGGLENGCFNRDHGKITNNLARMFIKLCERYGSKGNWRGYTYNDEMRSQALLQLSQVGLQFDESKSNNPFAYYTATITNSFTRVLNVEKRNQHLRDDILEANGLNPSYTRQTDNAIRGGGSGGDFGFND
;
A
#
# COMPACT_ATOMS: atom_id res chain seq x y z
N MET A 1 -19.12 -3.17 48.26
CA MET A 1 -19.56 -3.02 46.85
C MET A 1 -18.33 -2.97 45.97
N THR A 2 -17.97 -4.10 45.35
CA THR A 2 -16.79 -4.20 44.48
C THR A 2 -17.22 -3.78 43.07
N ILE A 3 -16.83 -2.59 42.65
CA ILE A 3 -17.13 -2.08 41.30
C ILE A 3 -16.22 -2.84 40.32
N THR A 4 -16.75 -3.89 39.70
CA THR A 4 -16.09 -4.59 38.60
C THR A 4 -16.11 -3.69 37.37
N LYS A 5 -15.01 -2.95 37.17
CA LYS A 5 -14.79 -2.13 35.97
C LYS A 5 -14.73 -3.08 34.77
N THR A 6 -15.79 -3.10 33.96
CA THR A 6 -15.86 -3.90 32.74
C THR A 6 -14.67 -3.52 31.85
N PRO A 7 -13.87 -4.47 31.34
CA PRO A 7 -12.71 -4.13 30.53
C PRO A 7 -13.17 -3.37 29.28
N THR A 8 -12.76 -2.11 29.17
CA THR A 8 -12.99 -1.31 27.98
C THR A 8 -12.33 -1.99 26.80
N LYS A 9 -13.15 -2.41 25.83
CA LYS A 9 -12.70 -3.07 24.60
C LYS A 9 -11.68 -2.14 23.93
N ARG A 10 -10.40 -2.54 23.88
CA ARG A 10 -9.34 -1.76 23.23
C ARG A 10 -9.74 -1.48 21.79
N THR A 11 -9.99 -0.22 21.46
CA THR A 11 -10.31 0.16 20.08
C THR A 11 -9.07 -0.15 19.22
N PRO A 12 -9.20 -0.99 18.18
CA PRO A 12 -8.07 -1.29 17.32
C PRO A 12 -7.58 0.00 16.65
N TYR A 13 -6.27 0.19 16.64
CA TYR A 13 -5.65 1.42 16.17
C TYR A 13 -5.88 1.69 14.68
N LEU A 14 -5.60 0.69 13.84
CA LEU A 14 -5.87 0.61 12.41
C LEU A 14 -5.96 -0.87 12.06
N THR A 15 -6.93 -1.24 11.24
CA THR A 15 -7.08 -2.62 10.77
C THR A 15 -6.74 -2.75 9.28
N ASN A 16 -6.29 -3.94 8.85
CA ASN A 16 -6.08 -4.21 7.42
C ASN A 16 -7.35 -4.00 6.59
N LYS A 17 -8.52 -4.34 7.14
CA LYS A 17 -9.81 -4.11 6.50
C LYS A 17 -10.06 -2.63 6.21
N GLU A 18 -9.81 -1.75 7.17
CA GLU A 18 -9.99 -0.30 6.99
C GLU A 18 -8.98 0.28 6.00
N LEU A 19 -7.71 -0.15 6.08
CA LEU A 19 -6.68 0.27 5.13
C LEU A 19 -7.04 -0.16 3.70
N LEU A 20 -7.44 -1.41 3.48
CA LEU A 20 -7.87 -1.89 2.16
C LEU A 20 -9.05 -1.07 1.62
N LYS A 21 -10.03 -0.76 2.47
CA LYS A 21 -11.19 0.05 2.10
C LYS A 21 -10.77 1.47 1.66
N GLU A 22 -9.87 2.11 2.41
CA GLU A 22 -9.41 3.46 2.09
C GLU A 22 -8.42 3.50 0.91
N ILE A 23 -7.64 2.44 0.68
CA ILE A 23 -6.83 2.26 -0.54
C ILE A 23 -7.75 2.18 -1.76
N ALA A 24 -8.78 1.32 -1.71
CA ALA A 24 -9.73 1.19 -2.80
C ALA A 24 -10.45 2.51 -3.10
N ARG A 25 -10.92 3.21 -2.05
CA ARG A 25 -11.50 4.55 -2.19
C ARG A 25 -10.54 5.56 -2.83
N SER A 26 -9.29 5.58 -2.40
CA SER A 26 -8.27 6.47 -2.96
C SER A 26 -7.97 6.15 -4.41
N LYS A 27 -7.80 4.87 -4.78
CA LYS A 27 -7.61 4.43 -6.16
C LYS A 27 -8.80 4.82 -7.04
N ASN A 28 -10.03 4.64 -6.54
CA ASN A 28 -11.24 4.96 -7.28
C ASN A 28 -11.38 6.46 -7.59
N THR A 29 -10.71 7.36 -6.86
CA THR A 29 -10.68 8.79 -7.23
C THR A 29 -9.91 9.07 -8.52
N PHE A 30 -9.09 8.13 -8.99
CA PHE A 30 -8.37 8.21 -10.25
C PHE A 30 -9.09 7.43 -11.37
N CYS A 31 -10.29 6.90 -11.11
CA CYS A 31 -10.96 5.98 -12.02
C CYS A 31 -12.28 6.55 -12.49
N GLU A 32 -12.61 6.25 -13.73
CA GLU A 32 -13.92 6.52 -14.32
C GLU A 32 -14.68 5.20 -14.50
N PHE A 33 -15.98 5.22 -14.23
CA PHE A 33 -16.86 4.05 -14.27
C PHE A 33 -18.15 4.35 -15.04
N LEU A 34 -18.77 3.33 -15.65
CA LEU A 34 -20.07 3.48 -16.31
C LEU A 34 -21.17 3.76 -15.29
N THR A 35 -21.18 3.00 -14.18
CA THR A 35 -22.07 3.25 -13.05
C THR A 35 -21.28 3.38 -11.75
N PRO A 36 -21.83 4.05 -10.72
CA PRO A 36 -21.16 4.17 -9.42
C PRO A 36 -20.86 2.82 -8.75
N GLU A 37 -21.66 1.79 -9.02
CA GLU A 37 -21.51 0.44 -8.47
C GLU A 37 -20.33 -0.31 -9.07
N ASP A 38 -19.98 0.00 -10.34
CA ASP A 38 -18.86 -0.60 -11.04
C ASP A 38 -17.51 -0.29 -10.37
N CYS A 39 -17.45 0.66 -9.43
CA CYS A 39 -16.23 0.97 -8.69
C CYS A 39 -15.79 -0.14 -7.71
N VAL A 40 -16.68 -1.07 -7.38
CA VAL A 40 -16.42 -2.18 -6.45
C VAL A 40 -16.25 -3.47 -7.23
N TYR A 41 -15.05 -4.05 -7.17
CA TYR A 41 -14.77 -5.35 -7.80
C TYR A 41 -15.09 -6.51 -6.86
N ASP A 42 -15.38 -7.67 -7.45
CA ASP A 42 -15.63 -8.93 -6.75
C ASP A 42 -14.43 -9.87 -6.82
N LEU A 43 -13.75 -9.90 -7.97
CA LEU A 43 -12.61 -10.78 -8.21
C LEU A 43 -11.55 -10.06 -9.06
N ILE A 44 -10.28 -10.24 -8.68
CA ILE A 44 -9.14 -9.74 -9.47
C ILE A 44 -8.60 -10.90 -10.30
N LEU A 45 -8.43 -10.69 -11.60
CA LEU A 45 -7.89 -11.68 -12.53
C LEU A 45 -6.75 -11.08 -13.37
N PRO A 46 -5.78 -11.90 -13.82
CA PRO A 46 -4.64 -11.41 -14.57
C PRO A 46 -4.97 -11.04 -16.03
N SER A 47 -6.06 -11.58 -16.60
CA SER A 47 -6.48 -11.30 -17.97
C SER A 47 -7.97 -11.61 -18.18
N ILE A 48 -8.56 -10.99 -19.21
CA ILE A 48 -9.97 -11.21 -19.60
C ILE A 48 -10.23 -12.68 -19.94
N THR A 49 -9.24 -13.37 -20.54
CA THR A 49 -9.32 -14.79 -20.90
C THR A 49 -9.48 -15.73 -19.70
N LYS A 50 -9.23 -15.26 -18.48
CA LYS A 50 -9.46 -16.03 -17.25
C LYS A 50 -10.89 -15.92 -16.74
N ILE A 51 -11.73 -15.06 -17.32
CA ILE A 51 -13.14 -14.99 -16.99
C ILE A 51 -13.85 -16.19 -17.62
N ASN A 52 -14.29 -17.12 -16.79
CA ASN A 52 -15.01 -18.34 -17.17
C ASN A 52 -16.08 -18.68 -16.12
N GLN A 53 -16.84 -19.77 -16.34
CA GLN A 53 -17.92 -20.17 -15.43
C GLN A 53 -17.46 -20.37 -13.97
N LYS A 54 -16.25 -20.87 -13.73
CA LYS A 54 -15.71 -21.07 -12.38
C LYS A 54 -15.42 -19.74 -11.69
N THR A 55 -14.76 -18.81 -12.38
CA THR A 55 -14.44 -17.50 -11.83
C THR A 55 -15.69 -16.63 -11.67
N VAL A 56 -16.72 -16.83 -12.50
CA VAL A 56 -18.03 -16.20 -12.31
C VAL A 56 -18.69 -16.71 -11.01
N ALA A 57 -18.67 -18.02 -10.76
CA ALA A 57 -19.20 -18.56 -9.51
C ALA A 57 -18.42 -18.05 -8.28
N GLU A 58 -17.09 -17.94 -8.39
CA GLU A 58 -16.24 -17.35 -7.35
C GLU A 58 -16.57 -15.88 -7.08
N ALA A 59 -16.70 -15.07 -8.13
CA ALA A 59 -17.07 -13.66 -8.01
C ALA A 59 -18.47 -13.49 -7.40
N LYS A 60 -19.44 -14.35 -7.77
CA LYS A 60 -20.77 -14.34 -7.15
C LYS A 60 -20.72 -14.65 -5.65
N ARG A 61 -19.91 -15.63 -5.22
CA ARG A 61 -19.71 -15.92 -3.79
C ARG A 61 -19.08 -14.74 -3.07
N ALA A 62 -18.02 -14.15 -3.63
CA ALA A 62 -17.37 -12.97 -3.05
C ALA A 62 -18.34 -11.79 -2.90
N ARG A 63 -19.21 -11.56 -3.90
CA ARG A 63 -20.27 -10.55 -3.85
C ARG A 63 -21.29 -10.85 -2.75
N ALA A 64 -21.79 -12.09 -2.67
CA ALA A 64 -22.72 -12.52 -1.64
C ALA A 64 -22.15 -12.32 -0.23
N ASP A 65 -20.90 -12.74 0.00
CA ASP A 65 -20.19 -12.55 1.27
C ASP A 65 -20.05 -11.07 1.64
N ARG A 66 -19.75 -10.22 0.65
CA ARG A 66 -19.67 -8.77 0.84
C ARG A 66 -21.02 -8.18 1.24
N LEU A 67 -22.10 -8.54 0.55
CA LEU A 67 -23.45 -8.06 0.83
C LEU A 67 -23.93 -8.52 2.22
N ALA A 68 -23.74 -9.81 2.54
CA ALA A 68 -24.04 -10.37 3.86
C ALA A 68 -23.32 -9.61 4.98
N LYS A 69 -22.03 -9.33 4.77
CA LYS A 69 -21.21 -8.58 5.72
C LYS A 69 -21.64 -7.12 5.86
N GLN A 70 -22.02 -6.47 4.78
CA GLN A 70 -22.52 -5.09 4.82
C GLN A 70 -23.86 -5.01 5.57
N ALA A 71 -24.79 -5.94 5.30
CA ALA A 71 -26.08 -6.02 5.99
C ALA A 71 -25.91 -6.27 7.49
N TRP A 72 -25.02 -7.20 7.86
CA TRP A 72 -24.70 -7.48 9.26
C TRP A 72 -23.99 -6.32 9.96
N GLU A 73 -23.09 -5.61 9.28
CA GLU A 73 -22.42 -4.43 9.84
C GLU A 73 -23.41 -3.28 10.05
N ALA A 74 -24.36 -3.07 9.12
CA ALA A 74 -25.40 -2.05 9.25
C ALA A 74 -26.33 -2.33 10.44
N SER A 75 -26.80 -3.57 10.62
CA SER A 75 -27.69 -3.93 11.74
C SER A 75 -27.03 -3.77 13.12
N ASN A 76 -25.72 -3.98 13.20
CA ASN A 76 -24.97 -3.80 14.43
C ASN A 76 -24.77 -2.32 14.82
N VAL A 77 -24.79 -1.40 13.86
CA VAL A 77 -24.71 0.06 14.13
C VAL A 77 -26.02 0.54 14.77
N ASP A 78 -27.16 -0.01 14.36
CA ASP A 78 -28.48 0.30 14.91
C ASP A 78 -28.73 -0.32 16.31
N GLY A 79 -27.69 -0.84 16.95
CA GLY A 79 -27.76 -1.42 18.30
C GLY A 79 -28.38 -2.82 18.39
N LYS A 80 -28.89 -3.36 17.27
CA LYS A 80 -29.41 -4.74 17.18
C LYS A 80 -28.27 -5.70 16.84
N LYS A 81 -27.71 -6.37 17.86
CA LYS A 81 -26.71 -7.45 17.67
C LYS A 81 -27.36 -8.69 17.06
N THR A 82 -27.52 -8.70 15.75
CA THR A 82 -28.02 -9.87 14.99
C THR A 82 -26.89 -10.85 14.71
N LYS A 83 -27.19 -12.15 14.65
CA LYS A 83 -26.22 -13.18 14.23
C LYS A 83 -25.91 -13.03 12.74
N PHE A 84 -24.68 -13.34 12.33
CA PHE A 84 -24.27 -13.24 10.93
C PHE A 84 -25.10 -14.15 10.01
N ASP A 85 -25.48 -15.34 10.48
CA ASP A 85 -26.24 -16.34 9.73
C ASP A 85 -27.59 -15.82 9.19
N GLN A 86 -28.16 -14.80 9.84
CA GLN A 86 -29.42 -14.16 9.45
C GLN A 86 -29.28 -13.26 8.20
N HIS A 87 -28.05 -12.92 7.82
CA HIS A 87 -27.74 -12.04 6.69
C HIS A 87 -27.11 -12.79 5.52
N THR A 88 -27.16 -14.13 5.52
CA THR A 88 -26.60 -14.92 4.43
C THR A 88 -27.35 -14.63 3.12
N VAL A 89 -26.59 -14.36 2.06
CA VAL A 89 -27.13 -14.08 0.72
C VAL A 89 -26.84 -15.30 -0.14
N ASP A 90 -27.85 -15.81 -0.84
CA ASP A 90 -27.65 -16.88 -1.81
C ASP A 90 -26.87 -16.35 -3.02
N TRP A 91 -25.66 -16.89 -3.23
CA TRP A 91 -24.80 -16.51 -4.34
C TRP A 91 -25.35 -16.96 -5.70
N GLN A 92 -26.22 -17.97 -5.75
CA GLN A 92 -26.80 -18.45 -7.01
C GLN A 92 -27.83 -17.47 -7.57
N ALA A 93 -28.59 -16.81 -6.68
CA ALA A 93 -29.58 -15.80 -7.02
C ALA A 93 -28.96 -14.52 -7.62
N ILE A 94 -27.66 -14.25 -7.38
CA ILE A 94 -26.97 -13.09 -7.92
C ILE A 94 -26.79 -13.24 -9.44
N PRO A 95 -27.29 -12.31 -10.28
CA PRO A 95 -27.07 -12.34 -11.72
C PRO A 95 -25.59 -12.23 -12.10
N LYS A 96 -25.18 -12.85 -13.21
CA LYS A 96 -23.79 -12.72 -13.71
C LYS A 96 -23.47 -11.29 -14.21
N THR A 97 -24.50 -10.50 -14.52
CA THR A 97 -24.38 -9.11 -14.98
C THR A 97 -23.98 -8.15 -13.86
N GLU A 98 -24.20 -8.57 -12.61
CA GLU A 98 -23.88 -7.77 -11.44
C GLU A 98 -22.45 -7.96 -10.93
N VAL A 99 -21.76 -9.04 -11.32
CA VAL A 99 -20.40 -9.27 -10.85
C VAL A 99 -19.40 -8.47 -11.66
N VAL A 100 -18.43 -7.87 -10.97
CA VAL A 100 -17.39 -7.01 -11.56
C VAL A 100 -16.02 -7.66 -11.39
N PHE A 101 -15.34 -7.85 -12.52
CA PHE A 101 -13.98 -8.39 -12.58
C PHE A 101 -12.99 -7.24 -12.76
N ARG A 102 -11.98 -7.17 -11.89
CA ARG A 102 -10.84 -6.26 -12.07
C ARG A 102 -9.74 -6.99 -12.80
N ILE A 103 -9.33 -6.45 -13.96
CA ILE A 103 -8.24 -6.97 -14.78
C ILE A 103 -7.07 -5.99 -14.72
N THR A 104 -5.93 -6.44 -14.22
CA THR A 104 -4.69 -5.64 -14.26
C THR A 104 -4.17 -5.61 -15.69
N THR A 105 -4.23 -4.45 -16.34
CA THR A 105 -3.83 -4.28 -17.73
C THR A 105 -3.26 -2.88 -17.99
N TRP A 106 -2.40 -2.78 -19.01
CA TRP A 106 -1.77 -1.54 -19.47
C TRP A 106 -2.43 -0.96 -20.73
N ASP A 107 -3.46 -1.62 -21.29
CA ASP A 107 -3.98 -1.34 -22.64
C ASP A 107 -4.48 0.11 -22.84
N HIS A 108 -5.00 0.76 -21.80
CA HIS A 108 -5.48 2.15 -21.86
C HIS A 108 -4.44 3.18 -21.41
N ILE A 109 -3.24 2.73 -21.04
CA ILE A 109 -2.15 3.62 -20.63
C ILE A 109 -1.32 3.96 -21.88
N PRO A 110 -1.02 5.24 -22.14
CA PRO A 110 -0.18 5.60 -23.28
C PRO A 110 1.25 5.04 -23.17
N LEU A 111 1.84 4.72 -24.33
CA LEU A 111 3.26 4.42 -24.45
C LEU A 111 4.09 5.68 -24.17
N ALA A 112 5.27 5.50 -23.58
CA ALA A 112 6.23 6.57 -23.29
C ALA A 112 7.62 6.18 -23.81
N PRO A 113 7.81 6.18 -25.15
CA PRO A 113 9.10 5.85 -25.74
C PRO A 113 10.17 6.83 -25.24
N GLY A 114 11.36 6.31 -24.92
CA GLY A 114 12.49 7.11 -24.43
C GLY A 114 12.50 7.42 -22.92
N ARG A 115 11.42 7.11 -22.18
CA ARG A 115 11.39 7.33 -20.71
C ARG A 115 12.44 6.52 -19.95
N LYS A 116 12.72 5.29 -20.40
CA LYS A 116 13.72 4.40 -19.81
C LYS A 116 14.66 3.89 -20.90
N LYS A 117 15.96 3.85 -20.57
CA LYS A 117 17.02 3.34 -21.47
C LYS A 117 16.91 1.83 -21.72
N SER A 118 16.48 1.06 -20.72
CA SER A 118 16.28 -0.39 -20.81
C SER A 118 14.86 -0.73 -20.38
N LEU A 119 14.17 -1.51 -21.21
CA LEU A 119 12.80 -1.95 -21.01
C LEU A 119 12.83 -3.44 -20.64
N LYS A 120 12.44 -3.78 -19.41
CA LYS A 120 12.46 -5.17 -18.89
C LYS A 120 11.06 -5.72 -18.66
N ILE A 121 10.12 -4.85 -18.30
CA ILE A 121 8.74 -5.22 -17.96
C ILE A 121 7.77 -4.34 -18.75
N THR A 122 6.51 -4.79 -18.91
CA THR A 122 5.45 -4.04 -19.61
C THR A 122 5.29 -2.61 -19.11
N ALA A 123 5.42 -2.39 -17.80
CA ALA A 123 5.38 -1.06 -17.17
C ALA A 123 6.47 -0.10 -17.65
N ASP A 124 7.58 -0.61 -18.21
CA ASP A 124 8.68 0.20 -18.70
C ASP A 124 8.33 0.95 -19.98
N HIS A 125 7.51 0.33 -20.84
CA HIS A 125 7.06 0.88 -22.12
C HIS A 125 6.05 2.02 -21.99
N HIS A 126 5.41 2.13 -20.83
CA HIS A 126 4.26 3.02 -20.62
C HIS A 126 4.64 4.24 -19.76
N VAL A 127 3.73 5.22 -19.75
CA VAL A 127 3.80 6.35 -18.82
C VAL A 127 3.81 5.82 -17.37
N LYS A 128 4.60 6.46 -16.49
CA LYS A 128 4.62 6.10 -15.06
C LYS A 128 3.24 6.36 -14.44
N VAL A 129 2.68 5.43 -13.70
CA VAL A 129 1.36 5.58 -13.05
C VAL A 129 1.48 5.51 -11.53
N ASN A 130 0.44 5.96 -10.83
CA ASN A 130 0.41 6.08 -9.37
C ASN A 130 0.27 4.71 -8.69
N PHE A 131 -0.42 3.79 -9.36
CA PHE A 131 -0.63 2.40 -8.94
C PHE A 131 -0.79 1.49 -10.17
N PRO A 132 -0.66 0.15 -10.05
CA PRO A 132 -0.83 -0.77 -11.15
C PRO A 132 -2.15 -0.52 -11.91
N PRO A 133 -2.10 -0.26 -13.23
CA PRO A 133 -3.30 0.10 -13.98
C PRO A 133 -4.22 -1.12 -14.13
N PHE A 134 -5.51 -0.85 -14.19
CA PHE A 134 -6.53 -1.88 -14.28
C PHE A 134 -7.75 -1.37 -15.02
N GLN A 135 -8.55 -2.31 -15.50
CA GLN A 135 -9.87 -2.09 -16.06
C GLN A 135 -10.87 -2.99 -15.35
N HIS A 136 -12.11 -2.53 -15.23
CA HIS A 136 -13.21 -3.30 -14.72
C HIS A 136 -14.07 -3.81 -15.88
N TYR A 137 -14.52 -5.06 -15.75
CA TYR A 137 -15.37 -5.72 -16.72
C TYR A 137 -16.56 -6.36 -16.04
N ARG A 138 -17.73 -6.31 -16.69
CA ARG A 138 -18.93 -7.05 -16.29
C ARG A 138 -19.67 -7.58 -17.51
N TYR A 139 -20.58 -8.52 -17.29
CA TYR A 139 -21.44 -9.02 -18.35
C TYR A 139 -22.59 -8.05 -18.62
N ASN A 140 -22.93 -7.84 -19.89
CA ASN A 140 -24.21 -7.23 -20.30
C ASN A 140 -25.32 -8.29 -20.36
N GLU A 141 -26.54 -7.88 -20.66
CA GLU A 141 -27.70 -8.78 -20.79
C GLU A 141 -27.54 -9.78 -21.95
N ALA A 142 -26.83 -9.39 -23.02
CA ALA A 142 -26.49 -10.26 -24.14
C ALA A 142 -25.43 -11.34 -23.78
N GLY A 143 -24.80 -11.24 -22.60
CA GLY A 143 -23.78 -12.18 -22.15
C GLY A 143 -22.37 -11.89 -22.65
N GLU A 144 -22.12 -10.69 -23.18
CA GLU A 144 -20.82 -10.20 -23.60
C GLU A 144 -20.13 -9.42 -22.47
N LEU A 145 -18.81 -9.42 -22.46
CA LEU A 145 -18.02 -8.66 -21.50
C LEU A 145 -17.82 -7.23 -22.00
N ILE A 146 -18.27 -6.27 -21.20
CA ILE A 146 -18.09 -4.85 -21.47
C ILE A 146 -17.11 -4.24 -20.46
N CYS A 147 -16.27 -3.31 -20.92
CA CYS A 147 -15.41 -2.52 -20.03
C CYS A 147 -16.27 -1.48 -19.31
N CYS A 148 -16.45 -1.64 -18.00
CA CYS A 148 -17.27 -0.77 -17.17
C CYS A 148 -16.47 0.19 -16.28
N GLY A 149 -15.14 0.13 -16.33
CA GLY A 149 -14.29 1.08 -15.62
C GLY A 149 -12.85 1.06 -16.08
N LYS A 150 -12.19 2.22 -16.02
CA LYS A 150 -10.76 2.38 -16.35
C LYS A 150 -10.07 3.18 -15.25
N SER A 151 -8.87 2.75 -14.84
CA SER A 151 -8.05 3.53 -13.92
C SER A 151 -7.23 4.60 -14.65
N HIS A 152 -6.88 5.69 -13.96
CA HIS A 152 -6.19 6.86 -14.52
C HIS A 152 -6.92 7.43 -15.75
N TRP A 153 -8.25 7.54 -15.67
CA TRP A 153 -9.11 7.99 -16.77
C TRP A 153 -10.04 9.10 -16.29
N GLU A 154 -10.29 10.09 -17.13
CA GLU A 154 -11.16 11.23 -16.82
C GLU A 154 -12.04 11.58 -18.01
N GLY A 155 -13.27 12.05 -17.75
CA GLY A 155 -14.14 12.62 -18.78
C GLY A 155 -15.05 11.62 -19.49
N GLY A 156 -15.43 10.52 -18.82
CA GLY A 156 -16.31 9.49 -19.36
C GLY A 156 -15.57 8.39 -20.12
N LEU A 157 -16.11 7.16 -20.15
CA LEU A 157 -15.39 6.00 -20.68
C LEU A 157 -15.26 5.98 -22.21
N GLU A 158 -16.17 6.63 -22.93
CA GLU A 158 -16.22 6.69 -24.40
C GLU A 158 -15.45 7.90 -24.96
N ASN A 159 -15.58 9.07 -24.33
CA ASN A 159 -15.06 10.36 -24.79
C ASN A 159 -13.94 10.93 -23.91
N GLY A 160 -13.61 10.26 -22.81
CA GLY A 160 -12.56 10.69 -21.91
C GLY A 160 -11.15 10.39 -22.41
N CYS A 161 -10.18 10.63 -21.54
CA CYS A 161 -8.78 10.39 -21.84
C CYS A 161 -8.01 9.92 -20.62
N PHE A 162 -6.80 9.41 -20.87
CA PHE A 162 -5.87 9.05 -19.80
C PHE A 162 -5.44 10.32 -19.03
N ASN A 163 -5.71 10.34 -17.73
CA ASN A 163 -5.23 11.36 -16.81
C ASN A 163 -4.83 10.73 -15.47
N ARG A 164 -3.55 10.82 -15.10
CA ARG A 164 -3.05 10.30 -13.82
C ARG A 164 -3.18 11.29 -12.66
N ASP A 165 -3.37 12.58 -12.96
CA ASP A 165 -3.23 13.66 -11.99
C ASP A 165 -4.57 14.17 -11.45
N HIS A 166 -5.71 13.76 -12.03
CA HIS A 166 -7.05 14.22 -11.60
C HIS A 166 -7.49 13.66 -10.23
N GLY A 167 -6.99 12.48 -9.85
CA GLY A 167 -7.36 11.82 -8.61
C GLY A 167 -6.52 12.26 -7.41
N LYS A 168 -6.91 11.80 -6.20
CA LYS A 168 -6.19 12.12 -4.96
C LYS A 168 -6.33 11.05 -3.88
N ILE A 169 -5.30 10.95 -3.05
CA ILE A 169 -5.38 10.15 -1.81
C ILE A 169 -6.46 10.74 -0.90
N THR A 170 -7.32 9.90 -0.32
CA THR A 170 -8.36 10.40 0.60
C THR A 170 -7.74 10.97 1.87
N ASN A 171 -8.37 11.99 2.45
CA ASN A 171 -7.94 12.55 3.73
C ASN A 171 -7.89 11.51 4.85
N ASN A 172 -8.77 10.49 4.79
CA ASN A 172 -8.76 9.37 5.72
C ASN A 172 -7.50 8.52 5.55
N LEU A 173 -7.14 8.12 4.32
CA LEU A 173 -5.93 7.33 4.07
C LEU A 173 -4.66 8.12 4.45
N ALA A 174 -4.61 9.41 4.12
CA ALA A 174 -3.50 10.29 4.52
C ALA A 174 -3.35 10.34 6.05
N ARG A 175 -4.46 10.49 6.80
CA ARG A 175 -4.46 10.41 8.27
C ARG A 175 -3.99 9.05 8.77
N MET A 176 -4.31 7.95 8.09
CA MET A 176 -3.81 6.62 8.43
C MET A 176 -2.30 6.51 8.22
N PHE A 177 -1.74 7.08 7.15
CA PHE A 177 -0.29 7.13 6.92
C PHE A 177 0.45 7.92 8.00
N ILE A 178 -0.04 9.11 8.36
CA ILE A 178 0.53 9.93 9.44
C ILE A 178 0.58 9.13 10.75
N LYS A 179 -0.54 8.50 11.11
CA LYS A 179 -0.61 7.62 12.27
C LYS A 179 0.48 6.55 12.20
N LEU A 180 0.58 5.80 11.09
CA LEU A 180 1.56 4.72 10.95
C LEU A 180 3.00 5.21 11.16
N CYS A 181 3.36 6.36 10.59
CA CYS A 181 4.68 6.97 10.77
C CYS A 181 4.93 7.39 12.23
N GLU A 182 3.95 8.03 12.88
CA GLU A 182 4.01 8.41 14.31
C GLU A 182 4.25 7.21 15.22
N ARG A 183 3.47 6.15 15.05
CA ARG A 183 3.61 4.92 15.84
C ARG A 183 4.95 4.25 15.62
N TYR A 184 5.48 4.28 14.40
CA TYR A 184 6.78 3.68 14.12
C TYR A 184 7.92 4.50 14.75
N GLY A 185 7.87 5.83 14.64
CA GLY A 185 8.83 6.74 15.25
C GLY A 185 8.82 6.75 16.78
N SER A 186 7.73 6.29 17.42
CA SER A 186 7.65 6.15 18.88
C SER A 186 8.30 4.87 19.41
N LYS A 187 8.81 3.97 18.55
CA LYS A 187 9.50 2.74 19.00
C LYS A 187 10.79 3.11 19.74
N GLY A 188 11.19 2.28 20.70
CA GLY A 188 12.36 2.54 21.57
C GLY A 188 13.64 2.90 20.80
N ASN A 189 13.88 2.24 19.66
CA ASN A 189 15.05 2.48 18.82
C ASN A 189 15.09 3.89 18.19
N TRP A 190 13.94 4.54 18.02
CA TRP A 190 13.79 5.80 17.27
C TRP A 190 13.35 6.98 18.13
N ARG A 191 12.64 6.73 19.23
CA ARG A 191 11.93 7.77 20.02
C ARG A 191 12.83 8.90 20.50
N GLY A 192 14.07 8.59 20.88
CA GLY A 192 15.07 9.56 21.34
C GLY A 192 16.08 9.99 20.28
N TYR A 193 15.90 9.58 19.03
CA TYR A 193 16.85 9.88 17.97
C TYR A 193 16.65 11.31 17.43
N THR A 194 17.72 12.07 17.27
CA THR A 194 17.67 13.48 16.87
C THR A 194 16.96 13.71 15.53
N TYR A 195 17.12 12.80 14.57
CA TYR A 195 16.50 12.91 13.25
C TYR A 195 15.13 12.23 13.14
N ASN A 196 14.48 11.86 14.25
CA ASN A 196 13.20 11.14 14.21
C ASN A 196 12.11 11.90 13.43
N ASP A 197 12.03 13.23 13.57
CA ASP A 197 11.03 14.01 12.85
C ASP A 197 11.30 14.07 11.34
N GLU A 198 12.57 14.12 10.93
CA GLU A 198 12.96 13.98 9.52
C GLU A 198 12.64 12.59 8.99
N MET A 199 12.93 11.53 9.77
CA MET A 199 12.59 10.15 9.42
C MET A 199 11.09 9.95 9.22
N ARG A 200 10.26 10.51 10.10
CA ARG A 200 8.79 10.47 9.99
C ARG A 200 8.31 11.20 8.75
N SER A 201 8.86 12.38 8.47
CA SER A 201 8.51 13.19 7.30
C SER A 201 8.89 12.49 6.00
N GLN A 202 10.10 11.95 5.92
CA GLN A 202 10.58 11.19 4.77
C GLN A 202 9.74 9.91 4.55
N ALA A 203 9.38 9.20 5.62
CA ALA A 203 8.54 8.01 5.52
C ALA A 203 7.12 8.36 5.05
N LEU A 204 6.55 9.48 5.51
CA LEU A 204 5.25 9.95 5.05
C LEU A 204 5.27 10.31 3.56
N LEU A 205 6.32 11.00 3.10
CA LEU A 205 6.54 11.28 1.68
C LEU A 205 6.65 9.98 0.87
N GLN A 206 7.36 8.98 1.39
CA GLN A 206 7.45 7.70 0.71
C GLN A 206 6.09 7.01 0.61
N LEU A 207 5.31 7.00 1.70
CA LEU A 207 3.95 6.45 1.70
C LEU A 207 3.01 7.20 0.75
N SER A 208 3.13 8.51 0.59
CA SER A 208 2.31 9.24 -0.40
C SER A 208 2.68 8.90 -1.84
N GLN A 209 3.95 8.59 -2.11
CA GLN A 209 4.44 8.23 -3.46
C GLN A 209 4.14 6.79 -3.86
N VAL A 210 4.26 5.83 -2.93
CA VAL A 210 4.12 4.40 -3.24
C VAL A 210 2.94 3.73 -2.54
N GLY A 211 2.22 4.44 -1.68
CA GLY A 211 1.18 3.83 -0.84
C GLY A 211 0.07 3.16 -1.66
N LEU A 212 -0.34 3.79 -2.77
CA LEU A 212 -1.35 3.21 -3.66
C LEU A 212 -0.80 2.05 -4.52
N GLN A 213 0.51 1.83 -4.58
CA GLN A 213 1.10 0.72 -5.34
C GLN A 213 0.93 -0.64 -4.64
N PHE A 214 0.32 -0.69 -3.46
CA PHE A 214 -0.07 -1.95 -2.83
C PHE A 214 -0.94 -2.78 -3.78
N ASP A 215 -0.59 -4.05 -3.92
CA ASP A 215 -1.18 -5.00 -4.86
C ASP A 215 -2.10 -5.98 -4.12
N GLU A 216 -3.41 -5.74 -4.21
CA GLU A 216 -4.44 -6.53 -3.55
C GLU A 216 -4.56 -7.95 -4.10
N SER A 217 -4.02 -8.24 -5.30
CA SER A 217 -4.06 -9.59 -5.85
C SER A 217 -3.05 -10.53 -5.17
N LYS A 218 -2.07 -9.98 -4.45
CA LYS A 218 -0.97 -10.73 -3.82
C LYS A 218 -1.12 -10.85 -2.31
N SER A 219 -1.76 -9.88 -1.67
CA SER A 219 -1.87 -9.83 -0.22
C SER A 219 -3.08 -9.05 0.25
N ASN A 220 -3.65 -9.48 1.38
CA ASN A 220 -4.69 -8.77 2.11
C ASN A 220 -4.13 -8.04 3.35
N ASN A 221 -2.81 -7.87 3.45
CA ASN A 221 -2.12 -7.27 4.59
C ASN A 221 -1.36 -5.97 4.22
N PRO A 222 -2.07 -4.85 3.96
CA PRO A 222 -1.43 -3.57 3.66
C PRO A 222 -0.58 -3.03 4.82
N PHE A 223 -0.90 -3.37 6.08
CA PHE A 223 -0.12 -2.92 7.23
C PHE A 223 1.35 -3.39 7.15
N ALA A 224 1.59 -4.63 6.71
CA ALA A 224 2.95 -5.15 6.53
C ALA A 224 3.70 -4.40 5.41
N TYR A 225 3.04 -4.16 4.27
CA TYR A 225 3.61 -3.39 3.16
C TYR A 225 4.01 -1.96 3.57
N TYR A 226 3.13 -1.27 4.29
CA TYR A 226 3.43 0.07 4.79
C TYR A 226 4.52 0.07 5.87
N THR A 227 4.52 -0.90 6.78
CA THR A 227 5.57 -1.02 7.80
C THR A 227 6.94 -1.24 7.16
N ALA A 228 7.03 -2.07 6.11
CA ALA A 228 8.26 -2.26 5.35
C ALA A 228 8.72 -0.96 4.67
N THR A 229 7.80 -0.23 4.05
CA THR A 229 8.07 1.06 3.41
C THR A 229 8.60 2.10 4.41
N ILE A 230 7.99 2.19 5.59
CA ILE A 230 8.43 3.09 6.68
C ILE A 230 9.81 2.68 7.17
N THR A 231 10.03 1.39 7.44
CA THR A 231 11.32 0.87 7.93
C THR A 231 12.45 1.23 6.97
N ASN A 232 12.27 0.96 5.68
CA ASN A 232 13.27 1.29 4.66
C ASN A 232 13.53 2.80 4.56
N SER A 233 12.50 3.63 4.75
CA SER A 233 12.63 5.09 4.73
C SER A 233 13.42 5.61 5.93
N PHE A 234 13.16 5.08 7.13
CA PHE A 234 13.89 5.42 8.35
C PHE A 234 15.37 5.04 8.21
N THR A 235 15.65 3.81 7.78
CA THR A 235 17.02 3.34 7.53
C THR A 235 17.74 4.18 6.48
N ARG A 236 17.04 4.66 5.44
CA ARG A 236 17.64 5.54 4.44
C ARG A 236 18.11 6.87 5.02
N VAL A 237 17.29 7.52 5.85
CA VAL A 237 17.67 8.79 6.51
C VAL A 237 18.87 8.56 7.43
N LEU A 238 18.83 7.49 8.25
CA LEU A 238 19.95 7.10 9.11
C LEU A 238 21.25 6.92 8.31
N ASN A 239 21.19 6.26 7.15
CA ASN A 239 22.37 6.02 6.32
C ASN A 239 22.89 7.29 5.64
N VAL A 240 21.99 8.19 5.23
CA VAL A 240 22.38 9.51 4.69
C VAL A 240 23.08 10.34 5.75
N GLU A 241 22.55 10.36 6.96
CA GLU A 241 23.16 11.05 8.10
C GLU A 241 24.54 10.50 8.42
N LYS A 242 24.68 9.17 8.56
CA LYS A 242 25.99 8.52 8.79
C LYS A 242 27.01 8.89 7.72
N ARG A 243 26.59 8.92 6.44
CA ARG A 243 27.47 9.35 5.34
C ARG A 243 27.93 10.80 5.50
N ASN A 244 27.02 11.70 5.88
CA ASN A 244 27.37 13.11 6.11
C ASN A 244 28.29 13.28 7.32
N GLN A 245 28.10 12.49 8.38
CA GLN A 245 29.02 12.45 9.51
C GLN A 245 30.42 12.01 9.08
N HIS A 246 30.53 10.92 8.31
CA HIS A 246 31.82 10.45 7.79
C HIS A 246 32.50 11.51 6.92
N LEU A 247 31.77 12.16 6.00
CA LEU A 247 32.32 13.24 5.17
C LEU A 247 32.82 14.41 6.02
N ARG A 248 32.10 14.79 7.07
CA ARG A 248 32.52 15.84 8.00
C ARG A 248 33.82 15.43 8.70
N ASP A 249 33.91 14.20 9.18
CA ASP A 249 35.10 13.69 9.85
C ASP A 249 36.31 13.65 8.89
N ASP A 250 36.11 13.20 7.64
CA ASP A 250 37.16 13.20 6.61
C ASP A 250 37.68 14.62 6.33
N ILE A 251 36.78 15.63 6.29
CA ILE A 251 37.17 17.05 6.14
C ILE A 251 37.96 17.53 7.35
N LEU A 252 37.59 17.15 8.58
CA LEU A 252 38.32 17.55 9.78
C LEU A 252 39.74 16.96 9.77
N GLU A 253 39.87 15.66 9.48
CA GLU A 253 41.15 14.98 9.39
C GLU A 253 42.05 15.60 8.31
N ALA A 254 41.50 15.91 7.12
CA ALA A 254 42.24 16.54 6.03
C ALA A 254 42.79 17.94 6.38
N ASN A 255 42.16 18.63 7.34
CA ASN A 255 42.60 19.92 7.85
C ASN A 255 43.44 19.81 9.14
N GLY A 256 43.84 18.60 9.54
CA GLY A 256 44.61 18.36 10.76
C GLY A 256 43.82 18.61 12.05
N LEU A 257 42.49 18.61 11.98
CA LEU A 257 41.59 18.77 13.12
C LEU A 257 41.11 17.40 13.61
N ASN A 258 40.68 17.34 14.88
CA ASN A 258 40.18 16.10 15.47
C ASN A 258 38.78 15.74 14.94
N PRO A 259 38.56 14.50 14.44
CA PRO A 259 37.25 14.04 14.00
C PRO A 259 36.33 13.70 15.18
N SER A 260 35.09 13.28 14.91
CA SER A 260 34.13 12.88 15.95
C SER A 260 34.67 11.76 16.86
N TYR A 261 34.21 11.72 18.12
CA TYR A 261 34.61 10.69 19.09
C TYR A 261 34.37 9.27 18.58
N THR A 262 33.25 9.04 17.88
CA THR A 262 32.93 7.74 17.28
C THR A 262 33.96 7.33 16.23
N ARG A 263 34.43 8.26 15.39
CA ARG A 263 35.49 8.02 14.40
C ARG A 263 36.83 7.74 15.06
N GLN A 264 37.17 8.47 16.12
CA GLN A 264 38.39 8.22 16.90
C GLN A 264 38.39 6.82 17.53
N THR A 265 37.25 6.40 18.11
CA THR A 265 37.12 5.05 18.68
C THR A 265 37.20 3.96 17.62
N ASP A 266 36.57 4.16 16.45
CA ASP A 266 36.65 3.20 15.35
C ASP A 266 38.09 3.06 14.82
N ASN A 267 38.82 4.18 14.70
CA ASN A 267 40.22 4.19 14.30
C ASN A 267 41.11 3.50 15.34
N ALA A 268 40.87 3.73 16.64
CA ALA A 268 41.60 3.07 17.73
C ALA A 268 41.36 1.55 17.77
N ILE A 269 40.11 1.11 17.59
CA ILE A 269 39.76 -0.32 17.53
C ILE A 269 40.41 -0.98 16.30
N ARG A 270 40.40 -0.32 15.15
CA ARG A 270 41.04 -0.82 13.92
C ARG A 270 42.57 -0.83 14.01
N GLY A 271 43.16 0.13 14.71
CA GLY A 271 44.60 0.23 14.95
C GLY A 271 45.14 -0.75 16.00
N GLY A 272 44.29 -1.30 16.87
CA GLY A 272 44.67 -2.28 17.90
C GLY A 272 44.75 -3.74 17.41
N GLY A 273 44.56 -3.99 16.11
CA GLY A 273 44.49 -5.33 15.52
C GLY A 273 45.79 -5.88 14.93
N SER A 274 46.97 -5.38 15.30
CA SER A 274 48.26 -5.92 14.82
C SER A 274 49.21 -6.31 15.95
N GLY A 275 49.60 -7.58 15.99
CA GLY A 275 50.86 -8.03 16.62
C GLY A 275 50.73 -8.73 17.97
N GLY A 276 50.14 -9.92 17.97
CA GLY A 276 50.26 -10.90 19.06
C GLY A 276 50.69 -12.25 18.51
N ASP A 277 51.88 -12.31 17.92
CA ASP A 277 52.57 -13.56 17.60
C ASP A 277 52.99 -14.22 18.93
N PHE A 278 52.12 -15.07 19.49
CA PHE A 278 52.49 -15.97 20.56
C PHE A 278 53.18 -17.18 19.92
N GLY A 279 54.48 -17.04 19.69
CA GLY A 279 55.36 -18.15 19.38
C GLY A 279 55.33 -19.17 20.52
N PHE A 280 54.87 -20.38 20.22
CA PHE A 280 55.25 -21.57 20.96
C PHE A 280 56.63 -21.99 20.45
N ASN A 281 57.66 -21.79 21.27
CA ASN A 281 58.91 -22.54 21.17
C ASN A 281 58.79 -23.75 22.10
N ASP A 282 59.03 -24.92 21.48
CA ASP A 282 59.34 -26.26 22.00
C ASP A 282 58.38 -26.93 23.02
#